data_AF-A0A2D4PSC0-F1
#
_entry.id   AF-A0A2D4PSC0-F1
#
_cell.length_a   1.000
_cell.length_b   1.000
_cell.length_c   1.000
_cell.angle_alpha   90.00
_cell.angle_beta   90.00
_cell.angle_gamma   90.00
#
_symmetry.space_group_name_H-M   'P 1'
#
loop_
_entity.id
_entity.type
_entity.pdbx_description
1 polymer ?
#
loop_
_entity_poly.entity_id
_entity_poly.type
_entity_poly.pdbx_seq_one_letter_code
_entity_poly.pdbx_strand_id
1 'polypeptide(L)'
;MYVQKDFLLLLLFVVIFCSSLELEHCSLQVLSPEGSPSWSLLQLMGERGCTVSELTELLQSLQHTEVLQLLNPIIKIVVEPESQAVFSGQMVKLSCWATGYPLLYYQWFKEKKMVNKYTKI
;
A
#
# COMPACT_ATOMS: atom_id res chain seq x y z
N MET A 1 -9.67 -31.66 4.34
CA MET A 1 -8.26 -31.80 4.80
C MET A 1 -7.29 -31.14 3.79
N TYR A 2 -7.58 -29.92 3.32
CA TYR A 2 -6.72 -29.16 2.40
C TYR A 2 -5.87 -28.10 3.10
N VAL A 3 -6.15 -27.80 4.37
CA VAL A 3 -5.60 -26.64 5.09
C VAL A 3 -4.13 -26.85 5.54
N GLN A 4 -3.64 -28.11 5.61
CA GLN A 4 -2.29 -28.40 6.10
C GLN A 4 -1.20 -28.30 5.02
N LYS A 5 -1.56 -28.43 3.74
CA LYS A 5 -0.58 -28.43 2.65
C LYS A 5 -0.20 -27.03 2.20
N ASP A 6 -1.11 -26.07 2.32
CA ASP A 6 -0.84 -24.66 1.99
C ASP A 6 0.06 -24.00 3.06
N PHE A 7 0.00 -24.43 4.32
CA PHE A 7 0.85 -23.93 5.39
C PHE A 7 2.32 -24.37 5.28
N LEU A 8 2.57 -25.54 4.71
CA LEU A 8 3.94 -26.04 4.47
C LEU A 8 4.60 -25.35 3.27
N LEU A 9 3.84 -24.99 2.24
CA LEU A 9 4.30 -24.16 1.13
C LEU A 9 4.63 -22.73 1.59
N LEU A 10 3.77 -22.14 2.44
CA LEU A 10 4.03 -20.87 3.15
C LEU A 10 5.36 -20.88 3.89
N LEU A 11 5.59 -21.91 4.71
CA LEU A 11 6.84 -22.07 5.45
C LEU A 11 8.03 -22.29 4.50
N LEU A 12 7.91 -23.13 3.47
CA LEU A 12 9.01 -23.37 2.52
C LEU A 12 9.41 -22.12 1.74
N PHE A 13 8.46 -21.30 1.30
CA PHE A 13 8.77 -20.12 0.48
C PHE A 13 9.31 -18.94 1.30
N VAL A 14 8.82 -18.73 2.52
CA VAL A 14 9.39 -17.75 3.47
C VAL A 14 10.76 -18.23 3.97
N VAL A 15 10.95 -19.54 4.17
CA VAL A 15 12.23 -20.13 4.61
C VAL A 15 13.30 -20.11 3.51
N ILE A 16 12.93 -20.01 2.23
CA ILE A 16 13.90 -19.77 1.14
C ILE A 16 14.57 -18.39 1.29
N PHE A 17 13.83 -17.39 1.80
CA PHE A 17 14.35 -16.03 2.02
C PHE A 17 14.90 -15.79 3.43
N CYS A 18 14.39 -16.48 4.46
CA CYS A 18 14.77 -16.29 5.86
C CYS A 18 15.17 -17.61 6.54
N SER A 19 16.22 -17.60 7.37
CA SER A 19 16.55 -18.74 8.22
C SER A 19 15.52 -18.91 9.35
N SER A 20 15.45 -20.11 9.94
CA SER A 20 14.57 -20.38 11.08
C SER A 20 14.85 -19.44 12.27
N LEU A 21 16.11 -19.09 12.51
CA LEU A 21 16.53 -18.16 13.57
C LEU A 21 15.99 -16.75 13.34
N GLU A 22 16.02 -16.28 12.09
CA GLU A 22 15.51 -14.95 11.73
C GLU A 22 13.98 -14.88 11.86
N LEU A 23 13.30 -15.95 11.46
CA LEU A 23 11.85 -16.06 11.60
C LEU A 23 11.44 -16.09 13.08
N GLU A 24 12.21 -16.79 13.92
CA GLU A 24 12.03 -16.77 15.38
C GLU A 24 12.25 -15.36 15.93
N HIS A 25 13.31 -14.66 15.52
CA HIS A 25 13.57 -13.28 15.96
C HIS A 25 12.44 -12.31 15.57
N CYS A 26 11.91 -12.42 14.34
CA CYS A 26 10.72 -11.67 13.92
C CYS A 26 9.50 -12.03 14.77
N SER A 27 9.27 -13.32 15.02
CA SER A 27 8.13 -13.80 15.81
C SER A 27 8.18 -13.29 17.25
N LEU A 28 9.37 -13.21 17.85
CA LEU A 28 9.57 -12.70 19.20
C LEU A 28 9.26 -11.20 19.35
N GLN A 29 9.15 -10.45 18.25
CA GLN A 29 8.75 -9.04 18.34
C GLN A 29 7.32 -8.83 18.85
N VAL A 30 6.46 -9.85 18.79
CA VAL A 30 5.13 -9.77 19.42
C VAL A 30 5.22 -9.53 20.94
N LEU A 31 6.36 -9.84 21.56
CA LEU A 31 6.61 -9.64 22.98
C LEU A 31 7.02 -8.20 23.33
N SER A 32 7.37 -7.40 22.32
CA SER A 32 7.67 -5.97 22.49
C SER A 32 6.38 -5.16 22.36
N PRO A 33 6.16 -4.13 23.21
CA PRO A 33 4.92 -3.34 23.20
C PRO A 33 4.66 -2.61 21.87
N GLU A 34 5.72 -2.29 21.12
CA GLU A 34 5.66 -1.63 19.80
C GLU A 34 6.05 -2.55 18.64
N GLY A 35 6.28 -3.84 18.94
CA GLY A 35 6.85 -4.78 17.99
C GLY A 35 5.81 -5.38 17.07
N SER A 36 6.09 -5.32 15.76
CA SER A 36 5.29 -5.98 14.74
C SER A 36 6.13 -7.04 14.05
N PRO A 37 5.81 -8.34 14.25
CA PRO A 37 6.48 -9.43 13.56
C PRO A 37 6.46 -9.29 12.03
N SER A 38 5.37 -8.74 11.47
CA SER A 38 5.24 -8.51 10.03
C SER A 38 6.14 -7.39 9.54
N TRP A 39 6.30 -6.31 10.31
CA TRP A 39 7.21 -5.22 9.95
C TRP A 39 8.67 -5.70 9.92
N SER A 40 9.08 -6.47 10.92
CA SER A 40 10.44 -7.01 10.97
C SER A 40 10.72 -8.01 9.87
N LEU A 41 9.73 -8.83 9.51
CA LEU A 41 9.85 -9.72 8.37
C LEU A 41 10.03 -8.93 7.07
N LEU A 42 9.21 -7.91 6.84
CA LEU A 42 9.32 -7.04 5.66
C LEU A 42 10.67 -6.31 5.60
N GLN A 43 11.17 -5.84 6.75
CA GLN A 43 12.48 -5.20 6.84
C GLN A 43 13.61 -6.18 6.47
N LEU A 44 13.61 -7.39 7.02
CA LEU A 44 14.60 -8.41 6.67
C LEU A 44 14.55 -8.79 5.20
N MET A 45 13.35 -8.91 4.62
CA MET A 45 13.18 -9.16 3.20
C MET A 45 13.79 -8.02 2.37
N GLY A 46 13.57 -6.77 2.76
CA GLY A 46 14.18 -5.59 2.13
C GLY A 46 15.70 -5.54 2.27
N GLU A 47 16.25 -5.87 3.45
CA GLU A 47 17.70 -5.95 3.69
C GLU A 47 18.38 -7.02 2.83
N ARG A 48 17.65 -8.09 2.49
CA ARG A 48 18.10 -9.15 1.58
C ARG A 48 17.87 -8.83 0.10
N GLY A 49 17.35 -7.65 -0.21
CA GLY A 49 17.11 -7.21 -1.58
C GLY A 49 15.87 -7.81 -2.23
N CYS A 50 14.92 -8.36 -1.45
CA CYS A 50 13.63 -8.78 -1.98
C CYS A 50 12.89 -7.57 -2.56
N THR A 51 12.57 -7.66 -3.83
CA THR A 51 11.84 -6.65 -4.59
C THR A 51 10.34 -6.76 -4.34
N VAL A 52 9.62 -5.68 -4.63
CA VAL A 52 8.14 -5.68 -4.56
C VAL A 52 7.53 -6.71 -5.53
N SER A 53 8.18 -6.97 -6.67
CA SER A 53 7.73 -7.99 -7.63
C SER A 53 7.81 -9.40 -7.04
N GLU A 54 8.93 -9.75 -6.41
CA GLU A 54 9.09 -11.04 -5.73
C GLU A 54 8.09 -11.17 -4.58
N LEU A 55 7.93 -10.14 -3.76
CA LEU A 55 6.90 -10.13 -2.69
C LEU A 55 5.48 -10.30 -3.25
N THR A 56 5.18 -9.71 -4.41
CA THR A 56 3.89 -9.84 -5.09
C THR A 56 3.67 -11.27 -5.58
N GLU A 57 4.68 -11.90 -6.19
CA GLU A 57 4.61 -13.32 -6.62
C GLU A 57 4.41 -14.26 -5.42
N LEU A 58 5.09 -13.99 -4.31
CA LEU A 58 4.87 -14.70 -3.05
C LEU A 58 3.40 -14.58 -2.62
N LEU A 59 2.90 -13.35 -2.45
CA LEU A 59 1.52 -13.12 -2.01
C LEU A 59 0.46 -13.69 -2.99
N GLN A 60 0.75 -13.71 -4.29
CA GLN A 60 -0.08 -14.37 -5.31
C GLN A 60 -0.13 -15.88 -5.11
N SER A 61 1.02 -16.51 -4.84
CA SER A 61 1.09 -17.96 -4.55
C SER A 61 0.29 -18.33 -3.30
N LEU A 62 0.18 -17.39 -2.35
CA LEU A 62 -0.58 -17.54 -1.11
C LEU A 62 -2.08 -17.28 -1.25
N GLN A 63 -2.57 -16.96 -2.46
CA GLN A 63 -3.95 -16.54 -2.72
C GLN A 63 -4.41 -15.32 -1.90
N HIS A 64 -3.49 -14.55 -1.31
CA HIS A 64 -3.80 -13.34 -0.55
C HIS A 64 -3.94 -12.13 -1.50
N THR A 65 -4.96 -12.19 -2.36
CA THR A 65 -5.18 -11.19 -3.41
C THR A 65 -5.57 -9.80 -2.90
N GLU A 66 -6.07 -9.70 -1.67
CA GLU A 66 -6.42 -8.41 -1.05
C GLU A 66 -5.18 -7.56 -0.76
N VAL A 67 -4.09 -8.19 -0.29
CA VAL A 67 -2.84 -7.49 0.06
C VAL A 67 -2.11 -7.02 -1.19
N LEU A 68 -2.26 -7.73 -2.31
CA LEU A 68 -1.68 -7.33 -3.60
C LEU A 68 -2.17 -5.95 -4.06
N GLN A 69 -3.42 -5.61 -3.77
CA GLN A 69 -4.01 -4.32 -4.14
C GLN A 69 -3.41 -3.16 -3.32
N LEU A 70 -2.86 -3.44 -2.13
CA LEU A 70 -2.15 -2.44 -1.33
C LEU A 70 -0.74 -2.17 -1.87
N LEU A 71 -0.09 -3.17 -2.46
CA LEU A 71 1.24 -3.04 -3.05
C LEU A 71 1.22 -2.34 -4.42
N ASN A 72 0.11 -2.45 -5.14
CA ASN A 72 -0.10 -1.77 -6.41
C ASN A 72 -1.37 -0.93 -6.37
N PRO A 73 -1.32 0.28 -5.76
CA PRO A 73 -2.50 1.11 -5.60
C PRO A 73 -3.05 1.51 -6.98
N ILE A 74 -4.29 1.13 -7.23
CA ILE A 74 -4.99 1.47 -8.47
C ILE A 74 -5.61 2.85 -8.26
N ILE A 75 -5.08 3.87 -8.94
CA ILE A 75 -5.66 5.22 -8.95
C ILE A 75 -6.16 5.50 -10.36
N LYS A 76 -7.44 5.84 -10.48
CA LYS A 76 -8.06 6.23 -11.75
C LYS A 76 -8.83 7.53 -11.57
N ILE A 77 -8.45 8.55 -12.34
CA ILE A 77 -9.26 9.76 -12.48
C ILE A 77 -10.44 9.42 -13.40
N VAL A 78 -11.65 9.58 -12.88
CA VAL A 78 -12.91 9.35 -13.61
C VAL A 78 -13.44 10.66 -14.19
N VAL A 79 -13.22 11.77 -13.48
CA VAL A 79 -13.57 13.12 -13.93
C VAL A 79 -12.32 13.99 -13.79
N GLU A 80 -11.76 14.36 -14.93
CA GLU A 80 -10.64 15.30 -15.03
C GLU A 80 -11.12 16.73 -14.71
N PRO A 81 -10.27 17.57 -14.08
CA PRO A 81 -10.58 18.97 -13.90
C PRO A 81 -10.57 19.73 -15.24
N GLU A 82 -11.59 20.56 -15.44
CA GLU A 82 -11.69 21.40 -16.63
C GLU A 82 -10.73 22.60 -16.52
N SER A 83 -10.06 22.92 -17.64
CA SER A 83 -9.24 24.12 -17.76
C SER A 83 -10.12 25.36 -17.93
N GLN A 84 -10.02 26.33 -17.02
CA GLN A 84 -10.81 27.56 -17.04
C GLN A 84 -9.90 28.78 -17.00
N ALA A 85 -10.12 29.74 -17.91
CA ALA A 85 -9.51 31.05 -17.86
C ALA A 85 -10.43 32.02 -17.11
N VAL A 86 -9.95 32.58 -16.00
CA VAL A 86 -10.73 33.49 -15.14
C VAL A 86 -9.93 34.77 -14.85
N PHE A 87 -10.66 35.86 -14.62
CA PHE A 87 -10.08 37.12 -14.18
C PHE A 87 -9.76 37.09 -12.68
N SER A 88 -8.80 37.91 -12.27
CA SER A 88 -8.46 38.08 -10.85
C SER A 88 -9.70 38.51 -10.06
N GLY A 89 -9.95 37.85 -8.93
CA GLY A 89 -11.11 38.11 -8.07
C GLY A 89 -12.37 37.30 -8.43
N GLN A 90 -12.39 36.57 -9.55
CA GLN A 90 -13.49 35.66 -9.86
C GLN A 90 -13.39 34.35 -9.05
N MET A 91 -14.55 33.80 -8.70
CA MET A 91 -14.65 32.50 -8.06
C MET A 91 -14.45 31.40 -9.10
N VAL A 92 -13.61 30.40 -8.78
CA VAL A 92 -13.39 29.22 -9.61
C VAL A 92 -13.91 27.99 -8.89
N LYS A 93 -14.62 27.13 -9.61
CA LYS A 93 -15.04 25.82 -9.12
C LYS A 93 -14.21 24.75 -9.81
N LEU A 94 -13.39 24.05 -9.02
CA LEU A 94 -12.64 22.89 -9.47
C LEU A 94 -13.37 21.62 -9.01
N SER A 95 -13.58 20.70 -9.95
CA SER A 95 -14.15 19.38 -9.68
C SER A 95 -13.20 18.32 -10.24
N CYS A 96 -12.89 17.32 -9.42
CA CYS A 96 -12.17 16.12 -9.82
C CYS A 96 -12.82 14.95 -9.11
N TRP A 97 -12.94 13.83 -9.81
CA TRP A 97 -13.37 12.57 -9.22
C TRP A 97 -12.34 11.51 -9.54
N ALA A 98 -11.83 10.86 -8.50
CA ALA A 98 -10.93 9.72 -8.63
C ALA A 98 -11.49 8.54 -7.84
N THR A 99 -11.26 7.35 -8.37
CA THR A 99 -11.54 6.08 -7.71
C THR A 99 -10.24 5.34 -7.49
N GLY A 100 -10.12 4.65 -6.35
CA GLY A 100 -8.95 3.84 -6.08
C GLY A 100 -9.01 3.10 -4.76
N TYR A 101 -8.02 2.25 -4.56
CA TYR A 101 -7.81 1.46 -3.34
C TYR A 101 -6.33 1.50 -2.95
N PRO A 102 -6.00 1.68 -1.65
CA PRO A 102 -6.89 1.99 -0.54
C PRO A 102 -7.53 3.39 -0.66
N LEU A 103 -8.33 3.80 0.33
CA LEU A 103 -9.12 5.03 0.30
C LEU A 103 -8.29 6.25 -0.13
N LEU A 104 -8.77 6.98 -1.13
CA LEU A 104 -8.08 8.13 -1.69
C LEU A 104 -8.37 9.41 -0.91
N TYR A 105 -7.33 10.21 -0.72
CA TYR A 105 -7.42 11.59 -0.26
C TYR A 105 -6.78 12.50 -1.31
N TYR A 106 -7.46 13.57 -1.71
CA TYR A 106 -6.94 14.52 -2.68
C TYR A 106 -6.98 15.94 -2.12
N GLN A 107 -5.99 16.74 -2.51
CA GLN A 107 -5.80 18.11 -2.03
C GLN A 107 -5.41 19.00 -3.20
N TRP A 108 -6.10 20.15 -3.32
CA TRP A 108 -5.77 21.14 -4.33
C TRP A 108 -4.54 21.97 -3.91
N PHE A 109 -3.66 22.21 -4.87
CA PHE A 109 -2.50 23.08 -4.74
C PHE A 109 -2.56 24.17 -5.81
N LYS A 110 -2.28 25.41 -5.40
CA LYS A 110 -1.93 26.49 -6.32
C LYS A 110 -0.44 26.71 -6.19
N GLU A 111 0.32 26.41 -7.23
CA GLU A 111 1.78 26.39 -7.20
C GLU A 111 2.29 25.47 -6.07
N LYS A 112 2.84 26.03 -4.99
CA LYS A 112 3.35 25.29 -3.82
C LYS A 112 2.50 25.49 -2.56
N LYS A 113 1.35 26.15 -2.68
CA LYS A 113 0.48 26.47 -1.54
C LYS A 113 -0.79 25.63 -1.59
N MET A 114 -1.05 24.95 -0.47
CA MET A 114 -2.28 24.20 -0.26
C MET A 114 -3.50 25.14 -0.24
N VAL A 115 -4.57 24.73 -0.91
CA VAL A 115 -5.84 25.47 -0.95
C VAL A 115 -6.80 24.85 0.07
N ASN A 116 -7.02 25.53 1.20
CA ASN A 116 -7.82 25.00 2.32
C ASN A 116 -9.33 25.28 2.20
N LYS A 117 -9.78 25.93 1.12
CA LYS A 117 -11.17 26.40 0.99
C LYS A 117 -12.00 25.40 0.17
N TYR A 118 -12.94 24.75 0.84
CA TYR A 118 -14.01 23.97 0.24
C TYR A 118 -15.32 24.73 0.45
N THR A 119 -15.99 25.17 -0.61
CA THR A 119 -17.42 25.50 -0.52
C THR A 119 -18.17 24.29 -1.05
N LYS A 120 -18.75 23.52 -0.12
CA LYS A 120 -19.70 22.45 -0.41
C LYS A 120 -20.92 23.10 -1.07
N ILE A 121 -21.38 22.54 -2.18
CA ILE A 121 -22.67 22.90 -2.80
C ILE A 121 -23.79 22.60 -1.81
#